data_AF-A0A924M871-F1
#
_entry.id   AF-A0A924M871-F1
#
_cell.length_a   1.000
_cell.length_b   1.000
_cell.length_c   1.000
_cell.angle_alpha   90.00
_cell.angle_beta   90.00
_cell.angle_gamma   90.00
#
_symmetry.space_group_name_H-M   'P 1'
#
loop_
_entity.id
_entity.type
_entity.pdbx_description
1 polymer ?
#
loop_
_entity_poly.entity_id
_entity_poly.type
_entity_poly.pdbx_seq_one_letter_code
_entity_poly.pdbx_strand_id
1 'polypeptide(L)'
;MKKLIVTFAMASLAFSATTQAQTGDLKLEWATKAVALQQGPELERLVSQLADSATQDILQNWGPKLQTNVAPAKMEAAKDGLNTELKKYFDDVSKSINAKVGKVSASALIPAYMERFSLDELKQLVAFFESSAVKKYQAAAPELGNVFVKQLIEATKDDVAARTRQFDDAAAKIVGAGPAAAKTPANSPAASDKSKPPVKK
;
A
#
# COMPACT_ATOMS: atom_id res chain seq x y z
N MET A 1 63.18 38.37 -56.49
CA MET A 1 63.37 36.92 -56.30
C MET A 1 63.86 36.67 -54.88
N LYS A 2 63.05 36.10 -53.97
CA LYS A 2 63.51 35.32 -52.80
C LYS A 2 62.28 34.71 -52.10
N LYS A 3 62.24 33.39 -52.19
CA LYS A 3 61.38 32.32 -51.65
C LYS A 3 60.59 32.65 -50.37
N LEU A 4 59.27 32.42 -50.39
CA LEU A 4 58.39 32.33 -49.22
C LEU A 4 58.25 30.85 -48.82
N ILE A 5 58.70 30.53 -47.61
CA ILE A 5 58.64 29.22 -46.98
C ILE A 5 57.34 29.12 -46.19
N VAL A 6 56.67 27.98 -46.39
CA VAL A 6 55.54 27.41 -45.67
C VAL A 6 55.83 27.27 -44.17
N THR A 7 54.86 27.54 -43.28
CA THR A 7 54.63 26.68 -42.10
C THR A 7 53.16 26.76 -41.68
N PHE A 8 52.60 25.57 -41.55
CA PHE A 8 51.22 25.20 -41.34
C PHE A 8 50.95 24.95 -39.84
N ALA A 9 49.77 25.39 -39.41
CA ALA A 9 48.95 24.98 -38.27
C ALA A 9 49.58 24.23 -37.08
N MET A 10 49.46 24.83 -35.88
CA MET A 10 49.18 24.06 -34.66
C MET A 10 48.48 24.94 -33.61
N ALA A 11 47.14 24.90 -33.57
CA ALA A 11 46.33 25.36 -32.42
C ALA A 11 44.89 24.87 -32.56
N SER A 12 44.55 23.73 -31.96
CA SER A 12 43.14 23.34 -31.71
C SER A 12 43.09 22.21 -30.68
N LEU A 13 43.32 22.55 -29.40
CA LEU A 13 42.98 21.70 -28.25
C LEU A 13 42.54 22.59 -27.09
N ALA A 14 41.30 23.08 -27.11
CA ALA A 14 40.64 23.68 -25.94
C ALA A 14 39.12 23.84 -26.14
N PHE A 15 38.37 22.77 -26.42
CA PHE A 15 36.90 22.77 -26.31
C PHE A 15 36.39 21.38 -25.90
N SER A 16 36.55 21.02 -24.62
CA SER A 16 35.86 19.83 -24.08
C SER A 16 35.36 20.00 -22.64
N ALA A 17 35.62 21.14 -21.98
CA ALA A 17 35.24 21.34 -20.58
C ALA A 17 33.82 21.90 -20.38
N THR A 18 33.20 22.54 -21.39
CA THR A 18 31.88 23.17 -21.24
C THR A 18 30.70 22.19 -21.33
N THR A 19 30.85 21.10 -22.09
CA THR A 19 29.76 20.13 -22.34
C THR A 19 29.47 19.26 -21.10
N GLN A 20 30.49 18.99 -20.28
CA GLN A 20 30.35 18.12 -19.11
C GLN A 20 29.67 18.84 -17.93
N ALA A 21 29.92 20.15 -17.75
CA ALA A 21 29.23 20.97 -16.75
C ALA A 21 27.72 21.13 -17.08
N GLN A 22 27.38 21.45 -18.34
CA GLN A 22 25.98 21.56 -18.78
C GLN A 22 25.20 20.24 -18.61
N THR A 23 25.85 19.10 -18.85
CA THR A 23 25.20 17.80 -18.68
C THR A 23 24.98 17.45 -17.21
N GLY A 24 25.92 17.84 -16.33
CA GLY A 24 25.78 17.67 -14.88
C GLY A 24 24.59 18.46 -14.32
N ASP A 25 24.44 19.72 -14.73
CA ASP A 25 23.35 20.59 -14.28
C ASP A 25 21.97 20.08 -14.76
N LEU A 26 21.88 19.63 -16.01
CA LEU A 26 20.64 19.01 -16.53
C LEU A 26 20.30 17.71 -15.79
N LYS A 27 21.30 16.88 -15.49
CA LYS A 27 21.06 15.62 -14.78
C LYS A 27 20.55 15.88 -13.36
N LEU A 28 21.06 16.90 -12.68
CA LEU A 28 20.58 17.36 -11.39
C LEU A 28 19.12 17.83 -11.46
N GLU A 29 18.76 18.63 -12.46
CA GLU A 29 17.40 19.11 -12.65
C GLU A 29 16.40 17.95 -12.82
N TRP A 30 16.69 17.01 -13.72
CA TRP A 30 15.80 15.88 -13.99
C TRP A 30 15.73 14.89 -12.83
N ALA A 31 16.84 14.68 -12.10
CA ALA A 31 16.83 13.90 -10.86
C ALA A 31 15.97 14.57 -9.79
N THR A 32 16.08 15.89 -9.63
CA THR A 32 15.25 16.67 -8.69
C THR A 32 13.76 16.52 -9.00
N LYS A 33 13.40 16.64 -10.28
CA LYS A 33 12.02 16.48 -10.74
C LYS A 33 11.50 15.06 -10.55
N ALA A 34 12.31 14.04 -10.87
CA ALA A 34 11.96 12.64 -10.66
C ALA A 34 11.69 12.34 -9.18
N VAL A 35 12.55 12.82 -8.29
CA VAL A 35 12.39 12.66 -6.84
C VAL A 35 11.13 13.37 -6.33
N ALA A 36 10.90 14.62 -6.76
CA ALA A 36 9.71 15.37 -6.36
C ALA A 36 8.41 14.67 -6.77
N LEU A 37 8.35 14.08 -7.97
CA LEU A 37 7.18 13.33 -8.44
C LEU A 37 6.89 12.06 -7.64
N GLN A 38 7.86 11.57 -6.86
CA GLN A 38 7.70 10.42 -5.97
C GLN A 38 7.31 10.79 -4.54
N GLN A 39 7.39 12.07 -4.15
CA GLN A 39 6.99 12.56 -2.83
C GLN A 39 5.45 12.65 -2.69
N GLY A 40 4.72 11.66 -3.21
CA GLY A 40 3.27 11.56 -3.10
C GLY A 40 2.82 10.83 -1.83
N PRO A 41 1.52 10.47 -1.74
CA PRO A 41 0.84 9.98 -0.52
C PRO A 41 1.54 8.86 0.26
N GLU A 42 2.36 8.05 -0.41
CA GLU A 42 3.15 7.00 0.23
C GLU A 42 4.21 7.54 1.20
N LEU A 43 4.75 8.73 0.92
CA LEU A 43 5.68 9.40 1.80
C LEU A 43 4.97 9.90 3.07
N GLU A 44 3.77 10.47 2.96
CA GLU A 44 2.96 10.84 4.12
C GLU A 44 2.62 9.61 4.96
N ARG A 45 2.26 8.48 4.32
CA ARG A 45 2.03 7.21 5.00
C ARG A 45 3.29 6.73 5.72
N LEU A 46 4.46 6.86 5.09
CA LEU A 46 5.75 6.55 5.73
C LEU A 46 5.99 7.45 6.95
N VAL A 47 5.80 8.77 6.84
CA VAL A 47 5.95 9.71 7.96
C VAL A 47 5.03 9.32 9.12
N SER A 48 3.76 9.02 8.84
CA SER A 48 2.81 8.53 9.85
C SER A 48 3.32 7.25 10.52
N GLN A 49 3.79 6.28 9.73
CA GLN A 49 4.30 5.01 10.25
C GLN A 49 5.52 5.20 11.16
N LEU A 50 6.43 6.13 10.84
CA LEU A 50 7.56 6.44 11.72
C LEU A 50 7.10 7.12 13.03
N ALA A 51 6.13 8.04 12.95
CA ALA A 51 5.58 8.69 14.13
C ALA A 51 4.79 7.70 15.02
N ASP A 52 4.05 6.78 14.41
CA ASP A 52 3.38 5.68 15.11
C ASP A 52 4.40 4.80 15.84
N SER A 53 5.49 4.41 15.17
CA SER A 53 6.58 3.64 15.79
C SER A 53 7.15 4.36 17.02
N ALA A 54 7.41 5.66 16.93
CA ALA A 54 7.90 6.44 18.06
C ALA A 54 6.87 6.53 19.20
N THR A 55 5.58 6.60 18.87
CA THR A 55 4.49 6.65 19.85
C THR A 55 4.33 5.33 20.61
N GLN A 56 4.56 4.19 19.93
CA GLN A 56 4.54 2.87 20.57
C GLN A 56 5.62 2.76 21.67
N ASP A 57 6.81 3.31 21.45
CA ASP A 57 7.88 3.32 22.46
C ASP A 57 7.47 4.08 23.73
N ILE A 58 6.76 5.21 23.57
CA ILE A 58 6.21 5.98 24.70
C ILE A 58 5.17 5.15 25.47
N LEU A 59 4.25 4.49 24.75
CA LEU A 59 3.22 3.64 25.35
C LEU A 59 3.81 2.47 26.14
N GLN A 60 4.85 1.80 25.62
CA GLN A 60 5.52 0.70 26.32
C GLN A 60 6.17 1.16 27.64
N ASN A 61 6.72 2.37 27.67
CA ASN A 61 7.35 2.92 28.87
C ASN A 61 6.34 3.45 29.91
N TRP A 62 5.21 4.00 29.47
CA TRP A 62 4.24 4.65 30.36
C TRP A 62 3.03 3.79 30.74
N GLY A 63 2.66 2.81 29.92
CA GLY A 63 1.53 1.90 30.20
C GLY A 63 1.61 1.24 31.58
N PRO A 64 2.74 0.60 31.94
CA PRO A 64 2.90 0.02 33.28
C PRO A 64 2.90 1.07 34.40
N LYS A 65 3.49 2.24 34.17
CA LYS A 65 3.53 3.33 35.17
C LYS A 65 2.15 3.89 35.46
N LEU A 66 1.29 3.98 34.45
CA LEU A 66 -0.09 4.40 34.63
C LEU A 66 -0.85 3.40 35.51
N GLN A 67 -0.71 2.10 35.24
CA GLN A 67 -1.37 1.04 36.01
C GLN A 67 -0.90 0.99 37.46
N THR A 68 0.41 1.16 37.70
CA THR A 68 0.99 1.06 39.05
C THR A 68 0.77 2.31 39.90
N ASN A 69 0.79 3.50 39.30
CA ASN A 69 0.89 4.76 40.05
C ASN A 69 -0.43 5.57 40.12
N VAL A 70 -1.48 5.17 39.40
CA VAL A 70 -2.75 5.92 39.37
C VAL A 70 -3.85 5.14 40.11
N ALA A 71 -4.47 5.80 41.10
CA ALA A 71 -5.61 5.24 41.81
C ALA A 71 -6.81 5.01 40.88
N PRO A 72 -7.64 3.97 41.08
CA PRO A 72 -8.75 3.64 40.18
C PRO A 72 -9.71 4.81 39.87
N ALA A 73 -10.03 5.62 40.89
CA ALA A 73 -10.92 6.78 40.74
C ALA A 73 -10.38 7.88 39.81
N LYS A 74 -9.07 7.90 39.51
CA LYS A 74 -8.42 8.86 38.61
C LYS A 74 -7.96 8.24 37.29
N MET A 75 -8.18 6.94 37.10
CA MET A 75 -7.62 6.18 35.99
C MET A 75 -8.08 6.69 34.62
N GLU A 76 -9.39 6.93 34.44
CA GLU A 76 -9.91 7.41 33.16
C GLU A 76 -9.44 8.83 32.82
N ALA A 77 -9.48 9.76 33.77
CA ALA A 77 -8.95 11.11 33.57
C ALA A 77 -7.44 11.10 33.22
N ALA A 78 -6.67 10.19 33.83
CA ALA A 78 -5.25 10.03 33.53
C ALA A 78 -5.02 9.41 32.13
N LYS A 79 -5.84 8.44 31.71
CA LYS A 79 -5.81 7.90 30.34
C LYS A 79 -6.13 8.97 29.31
N ASP A 80 -7.17 9.76 29.53
CA ASP A 80 -7.57 10.83 28.60
C ASP A 80 -6.49 11.91 28.48
N GLY A 81 -5.89 12.30 29.61
CA GLY A 81 -4.76 13.22 29.63
C GLY A 81 -3.56 12.68 28.85
N LEU A 82 -3.19 11.40 29.08
CA LEU A 82 -2.10 10.76 28.34
C LEU A 82 -2.43 10.59 26.86
N ASN A 83 -3.66 10.25 26.48
CA ASN A 83 -4.07 10.15 25.09
C ASN A 83 -3.96 11.50 24.37
N THR A 84 -4.28 12.59 25.06
CA THR A 84 -4.11 13.95 24.52
C THR A 84 -2.63 14.27 24.29
N GLU A 85 -1.76 13.99 25.25
CA GLU A 85 -0.31 14.20 25.10
C GLU A 85 0.32 13.27 24.07
N LEU A 86 -0.16 12.02 23.94
CA LEU A 86 0.27 11.08 22.90
C LEU A 86 -0.09 11.58 21.51
N LYS A 87 -1.30 12.11 21.33
CA LYS A 87 -1.70 12.73 20.06
C LYS A 87 -0.80 13.91 19.71
N LYS A 88 -0.54 14.79 20.68
CA LYS A 88 0.36 15.93 20.49
C LYS A 88 1.78 15.48 20.15
N TYR A 89 2.30 14.48 20.85
CA TYR A 89 3.61 13.88 20.57
C TYR A 89 3.67 13.34 19.14
N PHE A 90 2.66 12.57 18.72
CA PHE A 90 2.56 12.05 17.36
C PHE A 90 2.55 13.18 16.32
N ASP A 91 1.75 14.22 16.53
CA ASP A 91 1.62 15.36 15.61
C ASP A 91 2.95 16.14 15.52
N ASP A 92 3.63 16.36 16.66
CA ASP A 92 4.94 17.03 16.74
C ASP A 92 6.05 16.22 16.06
N VAL A 93 6.09 14.90 16.29
CA VAL A 93 7.05 13.98 15.65
C VAL A 93 6.80 13.93 14.15
N SER A 94 5.56 13.77 13.72
CA SER A 94 5.18 13.77 12.30
C SER A 94 5.65 15.06 11.61
N LYS A 95 5.38 16.21 12.21
CA LYS A 95 5.82 17.51 11.69
C LYS A 95 7.34 17.62 11.64
N SER A 96 8.05 17.15 12.67
CA SER A 96 9.51 17.15 12.75
C SER A 96 10.16 16.28 11.66
N ILE A 97 9.60 15.09 11.41
CA ILE A 97 10.06 14.20 10.34
C ILE A 97 9.78 14.84 8.99
N ASN A 98 8.56 15.35 8.78
CA ASN A 98 8.17 15.96 7.51
C ASN A 98 9.03 17.19 7.18
N ALA A 99 9.39 18.01 8.17
CA ALA A 99 10.29 19.15 7.99
C ALA A 99 11.69 18.76 7.49
N LYS A 100 12.12 17.50 7.69
CA LYS A 100 13.42 16.99 7.24
C LYS A 100 13.38 16.37 5.84
N VAL A 101 12.20 16.01 5.33
CA VAL A 101 12.01 15.33 4.04
C VAL A 101 12.76 16.04 2.92
N GLY A 102 12.56 17.35 2.76
CA GLY A 102 13.18 18.12 1.67
C GLY A 102 14.70 18.07 1.73
N LYS A 103 15.28 18.27 2.92
CA LYS A 103 16.73 18.22 3.13
C LYS A 103 17.31 16.84 2.85
N VAL A 104 16.69 15.78 3.38
CA VAL A 104 17.15 14.39 3.18
C VAL A 104 17.01 13.99 1.71
N SER A 105 15.94 14.42 1.04
CA SER A 105 15.77 14.18 -0.40
C SER A 105 16.88 14.85 -1.20
N ALA A 106 17.20 16.10 -0.90
CA ALA A 106 18.28 16.83 -1.57
C ALA A 106 19.67 16.24 -1.30
N SER A 107 19.97 15.85 -0.06
CA SER A 107 21.31 15.40 0.31
C SER A 107 21.59 13.91 0.08
N ALA A 108 20.55 13.07 0.00
CA ALA A 108 20.72 11.62 -0.11
C ALA A 108 20.04 11.05 -1.36
N LEU A 109 18.79 11.44 -1.63
CA LEU A 109 18.01 10.82 -2.69
C LEU A 109 18.39 11.34 -4.08
N ILE A 110 18.50 12.65 -4.27
CA ILE A 110 18.90 13.24 -5.57
C ILE A 110 20.27 12.72 -6.04
N PRO A 111 21.33 12.71 -5.19
CA PRO A 111 22.62 12.12 -5.58
C PRO A 111 22.50 10.64 -5.96
N ALA A 112 21.69 9.87 -5.20
CA ALA A 112 21.47 8.46 -5.50
C ALA A 112 20.80 8.24 -6.86
N TYR A 113 19.88 9.13 -7.27
CA TYR A 113 19.27 9.14 -8.60
C TYR A 113 20.28 9.49 -9.70
N MET A 114 21.08 10.55 -9.48
CA MET A 114 22.11 10.96 -10.43
C MET A 114 23.19 9.89 -10.63
N GLU A 115 23.48 9.06 -9.63
CA GLU A 115 24.42 7.95 -9.73
C GLU A 115 23.84 6.77 -10.52
N ARG A 116 22.55 6.44 -10.30
CA ARG A 116 21.92 5.21 -10.80
C ARG A 116 21.29 5.33 -12.18
N PHE A 117 20.84 6.52 -12.57
CA PHE A 117 20.14 6.73 -13.83
C PHE A 117 20.93 7.66 -14.74
N SER A 118 20.88 7.42 -16.04
CA SER A 118 21.32 8.37 -17.06
C SER A 118 20.36 9.56 -17.18
N LEU A 119 20.80 10.62 -17.87
CA LEU A 119 19.93 11.79 -18.13
C LEU A 119 18.65 11.39 -18.91
N ASP A 120 18.77 10.49 -19.88
CA ASP A 120 17.64 10.08 -20.70
C ASP A 120 16.67 9.18 -19.94
N GLU A 121 17.15 8.30 -19.06
CA GLU A 121 16.29 7.51 -18.17
C GLU A 121 15.54 8.40 -17.17
N LEU A 122 16.20 9.42 -16.61
CA LEU A 122 15.54 10.38 -15.72
C LEU A 122 14.41 11.13 -16.43
N LYS A 123 14.63 11.54 -17.68
CA LYS A 123 13.59 12.17 -18.52
C LYS A 123 12.42 11.22 -18.78
N GLN A 124 12.72 9.96 -19.13
CA GLN A 124 11.70 8.94 -19.36
C GLN A 124 10.89 8.66 -18.10
N LEU A 125 11.52 8.56 -16.93
CA LEU A 125 10.85 8.38 -15.63
C LEU A 125 9.92 9.55 -15.33
N VAL A 126 10.39 10.78 -15.48
CA VAL A 126 9.57 11.97 -15.27
C VAL A 126 8.37 11.99 -16.23
N ALA A 127 8.60 11.74 -17.52
CA ALA A 127 7.52 11.69 -18.51
C ALA A 127 6.49 10.58 -18.18
N PHE A 128 6.95 9.42 -17.69
CA PHE A 128 6.09 8.34 -17.23
C PHE A 128 5.24 8.76 -16.03
N PHE A 129 5.83 9.36 -14.99
CA PHE A 129 5.09 9.81 -13.82
C PHE A 129 4.11 10.96 -14.13
N GLU A 130 4.44 11.84 -15.08
CA GLU A 130 3.57 12.93 -15.50
C GLU A 130 2.43 12.47 -16.42
N SER A 131 2.55 11.29 -17.02
CA SER A 131 1.58 10.74 -17.97
C SER A 131 0.17 10.70 -17.39
N SER A 132 -0.78 11.32 -18.11
CA SER A 132 -2.19 11.31 -17.75
C SER A 132 -2.77 9.89 -17.72
N ALA A 133 -2.30 9.01 -18.59
CA ALA A 133 -2.69 7.61 -18.60
C ALA A 133 -2.21 6.89 -17.33
N VAL A 134 -0.98 7.15 -16.88
CA VAL A 134 -0.44 6.57 -15.64
C VAL A 134 -1.21 7.09 -14.43
N LYS A 135 -1.47 8.39 -14.35
CA LYS A 135 -2.29 8.99 -13.27
C LYS A 135 -3.70 8.40 -13.24
N LYS A 136 -4.35 8.26 -14.41
CA LYS A 136 -5.67 7.62 -14.52
C LYS A 136 -5.64 6.16 -14.07
N TYR A 137 -4.61 5.41 -14.47
CA TYR A 137 -4.44 4.03 -14.07
C TYR A 137 -4.26 3.90 -12.55
N GLN A 138 -3.39 4.72 -11.93
CA GLN A 138 -3.19 4.71 -10.47
C GLN A 138 -4.48 5.00 -9.70
N ALA A 139 -5.28 5.98 -10.14
CA ALA A 139 -6.56 6.29 -9.53
C ALA A 139 -7.62 5.17 -9.72
N ALA A 140 -7.60 4.48 -10.86
CA ALA A 140 -8.55 3.41 -11.18
C ALA A 140 -8.13 2.02 -10.65
N ALA A 141 -6.86 1.81 -10.33
CA ALA A 141 -6.31 0.49 -9.96
C ALA A 141 -7.06 -0.19 -8.79
N PRO A 142 -7.45 0.50 -7.70
CA PRO A 142 -8.22 -0.13 -6.63
C PRO A 142 -9.59 -0.65 -7.10
N GLU A 143 -10.27 0.11 -7.96
CA GLU A 143 -11.57 -0.29 -8.52
C GLU A 143 -11.42 -1.50 -9.46
N LEU A 144 -10.42 -1.48 -10.33
CA LEU A 144 -10.11 -2.62 -11.20
C LEU A 144 -9.80 -3.89 -10.39
N GLY A 145 -9.06 -3.76 -9.29
CA GLY A 145 -8.85 -4.85 -8.33
C GLY A 145 -10.16 -5.38 -7.74
N ASN A 146 -11.07 -4.49 -7.32
CA ASN A 146 -12.38 -4.88 -6.80
C ASN A 146 -13.24 -5.61 -7.84
N VAL A 147 -13.18 -5.20 -9.11
CA VAL A 147 -13.85 -5.90 -10.21
C VAL A 147 -13.31 -7.32 -10.33
N PHE A 148 -11.99 -7.48 -10.36
CA PHE A 148 -11.35 -8.80 -10.44
C PHE A 148 -11.72 -9.70 -9.26
N VAL A 149 -11.66 -9.20 -8.02
CA VAL A 149 -11.99 -9.95 -6.81
C VAL A 149 -13.45 -10.43 -6.83
N LYS A 150 -14.40 -9.55 -7.21
CA LYS A 150 -15.82 -9.93 -7.32
C LYS A 150 -16.03 -11.08 -8.31
N GLN A 151 -15.40 -10.99 -9.48
CA GLN A 151 -15.50 -12.04 -10.50
C GLN A 151 -14.83 -13.34 -10.05
N LEU A 152 -13.68 -13.26 -9.38
CA LEU A 152 -12.98 -14.43 -8.85
C LEU A 152 -13.79 -15.15 -7.78
N ILE A 153 -14.45 -14.43 -6.88
CA ILE A 153 -15.37 -15.02 -5.88
C ILE A 153 -16.52 -15.73 -6.59
N GLU A 154 -17.15 -15.07 -7.54
CA GLU A 154 -18.28 -15.63 -8.29
C GLU A 154 -17.89 -16.90 -9.06
N ALA A 155 -16.70 -16.91 -9.67
CA ALA A 155 -16.18 -18.05 -10.42
C ALA A 155 -15.74 -19.22 -9.53
N THR A 156 -15.41 -18.99 -8.25
CA THR A 156 -14.87 -20.02 -7.34
C THR A 156 -15.86 -20.52 -6.28
N LYS A 157 -17.01 -19.87 -6.12
CA LYS A 157 -17.96 -20.16 -5.03
C LYS A 157 -18.41 -21.62 -4.97
N ASP A 158 -18.66 -22.25 -6.12
CA ASP A 158 -19.17 -23.62 -6.17
C ASP A 158 -18.09 -24.64 -5.81
N ASP A 159 -16.86 -24.43 -6.29
CA ASP A 159 -15.70 -25.25 -5.96
C ASP A 159 -15.36 -25.15 -4.47
N VAL A 160 -15.39 -23.94 -3.90
CA VAL A 160 -15.19 -23.72 -2.47
C VAL A 160 -16.29 -24.45 -1.68
N ALA A 161 -17.56 -24.28 -2.06
CA ALA A 161 -18.67 -24.96 -1.40
C ALA A 161 -18.57 -26.50 -1.48
N ALA A 162 -18.08 -27.05 -2.59
CA ALA A 162 -17.84 -28.48 -2.73
C ALA A 162 -16.73 -28.97 -1.78
N ARG A 163 -15.62 -28.22 -1.68
CA ARG A 163 -14.51 -28.56 -0.76
C ARG A 163 -14.91 -28.42 0.70
N THR A 164 -15.75 -27.43 1.04
CA THR A 164 -16.34 -27.29 2.39
C THR A 164 -17.15 -28.53 2.74
N ARG A 165 -18.05 -29.00 1.86
CA ARG A 165 -18.83 -30.23 2.11
C ARG A 165 -17.95 -31.46 2.27
N GLN A 166 -16.92 -31.61 1.43
CA GLN A 166 -15.95 -32.71 1.55
C GLN A 166 -15.23 -32.70 2.89
N PHE A 167 -14.86 -31.51 3.38
CA PHE A 167 -14.27 -31.36 4.70
C PHE A 167 -15.26 -31.73 5.81
N ASP A 168 -16.50 -31.25 5.73
CA ASP A 168 -17.55 -31.54 6.72
C ASP A 168 -17.82 -33.06 6.82
N ASP A 169 -17.89 -33.75 5.68
CA ASP A 169 -18.06 -35.21 5.63
C ASP A 169 -16.89 -35.96 6.27
N ALA A 170 -15.65 -35.50 6.04
CA ALA A 170 -14.47 -36.09 6.64
C ALA A 170 -14.43 -35.82 8.16
N ALA A 171 -14.73 -34.59 8.58
CA ALA A 171 -14.79 -34.18 9.98
C ALA A 171 -15.85 -34.97 10.74
N ALA A 172 -17.06 -35.12 10.17
CA ALA A 172 -18.16 -35.89 10.75
C ALA A 172 -17.75 -37.35 11.06
N LYS A 173 -17.08 -38.01 10.10
CA LYS A 173 -16.53 -39.36 10.29
C LYS A 173 -15.51 -39.44 11.43
N ILE A 174 -14.65 -38.44 11.56
CA ILE A 174 -13.62 -38.40 12.61
C ILE A 174 -14.25 -38.22 14.00
N VAL A 175 -15.23 -37.33 14.13
CA VAL A 175 -15.87 -37.05 15.43
C VAL A 175 -16.97 -38.05 15.81
N GLY A 176 -17.20 -39.08 14.97
CA GLY A 176 -18.20 -40.12 15.22
C GLY A 176 -19.65 -39.68 14.98
N ALA A 177 -19.88 -38.54 14.32
CA ALA A 177 -21.19 -38.11 13.86
C ALA A 177 -21.42 -38.68 12.44
N GLY A 178 -22.35 -39.63 12.28
CA GLY A 178 -22.72 -40.13 10.94
C GLY A 178 -23.26 -39.00 10.04
N PRO A 179 -23.13 -39.10 8.71
CA PRO A 179 -23.52 -38.01 7.81
C PRO A 179 -24.98 -37.62 7.99
N ALA A 180 -25.26 -36.33 8.12
CA ALA A 180 -26.61 -35.80 8.23
C ALA A 180 -27.34 -36.01 6.90
N ALA A 181 -28.21 -37.04 6.85
CA ALA A 181 -29.02 -37.33 5.68
C ALA A 181 -29.91 -36.14 5.30
N ALA A 182 -29.79 -35.68 4.06
CA ALA A 182 -30.69 -34.70 3.48
C ALA A 182 -32.14 -35.20 3.53
N LYS A 183 -33.00 -34.51 4.26
CA LYS A 183 -34.44 -34.82 4.34
C LYS A 183 -35.09 -34.51 2.99
N THR A 184 -35.48 -35.56 2.26
CA THR A 184 -36.39 -35.45 1.11
C THR A 184 -37.83 -35.25 1.63
N PRO A 185 -38.69 -34.43 1.00
CA PRO A 185 -40.07 -34.28 1.43
C PRO A 185 -40.86 -35.55 1.10
N ALA A 186 -41.42 -36.21 2.11
CA ALA A 186 -42.27 -37.38 1.94
C ALA A 186 -43.65 -36.95 1.39
N ASN A 187 -43.86 -37.15 0.09
CA ASN A 187 -45.19 -37.18 -0.49
C ASN A 187 -45.78 -38.57 -0.20
N SER A 188 -46.79 -38.66 0.67
CA SER A 188 -47.56 -39.90 0.88
C SER A 188 -48.76 -39.96 -0.06
N PRO A 189 -49.01 -41.09 -0.74
CA PRO A 189 -50.34 -41.45 -1.18
C PRO A 189 -50.86 -42.61 -0.33
N ALA A 190 -52.00 -42.42 0.33
CA ALA A 190 -52.79 -43.53 0.87
C ALA A 190 -54.25 -43.33 0.45
N ALA A 191 -54.64 -44.09 -0.57
CA ALA A 191 -56.03 -44.32 -0.95
C ALA A 191 -56.49 -45.63 -0.30
N SER A 192 -57.63 -45.58 0.40
CA SER A 192 -58.58 -46.68 0.68
C SER A 192 -59.42 -46.26 1.89
N ASP A 193 -60.71 -46.49 2.02
CA ASP A 193 -61.74 -47.06 1.17
C ASP A 193 -63.09 -46.73 1.87
N LYS A 194 -64.16 -46.88 1.12
CA LYS A 194 -65.55 -46.50 1.37
C LYS A 194 -66.20 -47.19 2.57
N SER A 195 -67.31 -46.55 2.97
CA SER A 195 -68.56 -47.14 3.50
C SER A 195 -68.78 -46.99 5.01
N LYS A 196 -69.70 -46.09 5.40
CA LYS A 196 -71.10 -46.44 5.74
C LYS A 196 -71.86 -45.20 6.26
N PRO A 197 -73.10 -44.92 5.79
CA PRO A 197 -73.99 -43.87 6.33
C PRO A 197 -74.92 -44.49 7.42
N PRO A 198 -75.63 -43.73 8.28
CA PRO A 198 -76.94 -43.14 7.91
C PRO A 198 -77.31 -41.81 8.67
N VAL A 199 -77.99 -40.85 8.04
CA VAL A 199 -79.46 -40.57 8.03
C VAL A 199 -79.93 -39.52 9.05
N LYS A 200 -80.41 -38.39 8.49
CA LYS A 200 -81.61 -37.55 8.77
C LYS A 200 -81.95 -37.23 10.25
N LYS A 201 -82.31 -35.99 10.59
CA LYS A 201 -83.33 -35.13 9.96
C LYS A 201 -83.17 -33.70 10.45
#